data_AF-A0AAU8AIM6-F1
#
_entry.id   AF-A0AAU8AIM6-F1
#
_cell.length_a   1.000
_cell.length_b   1.000
_cell.length_c   1.000
_cell.angle_alpha   90.00
_cell.angle_beta   90.00
_cell.angle_gamma   90.00
#
_symmetry.space_group_name_H-M   'P 1'
#
loop_
_entity.id
_entity.type
_entity.pdbx_description
1 polymer ?
#
loop_
_entity_poly.entity_id
_entity_poly.type
_entity_poly.pdbx_seq_one_letter_code
_entity_poly.pdbx_strand_id
1 'polypeptide(L)'
;MTGSKTGAAAVAGLVLLAGAGGAGAADLGWRFDWQGNGGYEMRGAIAFDAALAERDYVYAEDVECFVVEGYHEGKPIGRWALGMKTDKTSWALTFRPKESAFEVFGPESPMPQAWNMNGFGTDCGQEGFGFNIGNAAQDLCLNGRLLTASQVTPSRPFPATRDDAVSFPGDACLAPELLSRAEKEAVLPASFAPVRRPEAAAAGR
;
A
#
# COMPACT_ATOMS: atom_id res chain seq x y z
N MET A 1 36.41 -69.27 25.00
CA MET A 1 36.57 -68.55 23.72
C MET A 1 35.51 -67.49 23.63
N THR A 2 35.96 -66.25 23.55
CA THR A 2 35.22 -64.98 23.52
C THR A 2 34.43 -64.78 22.23
N GLY A 3 33.23 -64.20 22.31
CA GLY A 3 32.42 -63.85 21.14
C GLY A 3 31.23 -62.93 21.47
N SER A 4 31.52 -61.63 21.47
CA SER A 4 30.67 -60.42 21.47
C SER A 4 29.37 -60.55 20.61
N LYS A 5 28.23 -59.86 20.88
CA LYS A 5 28.02 -58.42 20.65
C LYS A 5 26.67 -57.89 21.19
N THR A 6 26.74 -56.63 21.59
CA THR A 6 25.74 -55.62 21.99
C THR A 6 24.59 -55.33 21.02
N GLY A 7 23.48 -54.81 21.57
CA GLY A 7 22.49 -54.02 20.84
C GLY A 7 21.45 -53.35 21.75
N ALA A 8 21.77 -52.21 22.33
CA ALA A 8 20.81 -51.33 23.00
C ALA A 8 20.21 -50.36 21.98
N ALA A 9 18.89 -50.38 21.80
CA ALA A 9 18.17 -49.43 20.96
C ALA A 9 17.65 -48.29 21.84
N ALA A 10 18.19 -47.09 21.65
CA ALA A 10 17.64 -45.86 22.19
C ALA A 10 16.70 -45.24 21.15
N VAL A 11 15.43 -45.09 21.48
CA VAL A 11 14.45 -44.38 20.65
C VAL A 11 14.48 -42.90 21.04
N ALA A 12 15.02 -42.06 20.17
CA ALA A 12 14.99 -40.61 20.31
C ALA A 12 13.62 -40.08 19.84
N GLY A 13 12.86 -39.49 20.76
CA GLY A 13 11.60 -38.80 20.46
C GLY A 13 11.85 -37.45 19.79
N LEU A 14 11.29 -37.26 18.60
CA LEU A 14 11.35 -36.04 17.80
C LEU A 14 10.34 -35.01 18.37
N VAL A 15 10.82 -33.88 18.88
CA VAL A 15 9.99 -32.72 19.26
C VAL A 15 9.76 -31.87 18.02
N LEU A 16 8.54 -31.85 17.49
CA LEU A 16 8.09 -30.95 16.43
C LEU A 16 7.62 -29.63 17.05
N LEU A 17 8.45 -28.60 16.96
CA LEU A 17 8.07 -27.21 17.20
C LEU A 17 7.33 -26.68 15.97
N ALA A 18 6.00 -26.75 15.99
CA ALA A 18 5.16 -26.07 15.00
C ALA A 18 5.09 -24.57 15.33
N GLY A 19 6.06 -23.81 14.81
CA GLY A 19 5.94 -22.35 14.74
C GLY A 19 4.94 -21.99 13.64
N ALA A 20 3.70 -21.70 14.01
CA ALA A 20 2.74 -21.03 13.13
C ALA A 20 3.13 -19.54 13.03
N GLY A 21 4.21 -19.26 12.30
CA GLY A 21 4.40 -17.92 11.76
C GLY A 21 3.34 -17.73 10.68
N GLY A 22 2.31 -16.94 10.97
CA GLY A 22 1.45 -16.43 9.91
C GLY A 22 2.35 -15.75 8.88
N ALA A 23 2.44 -16.33 7.69
CA ALA A 23 2.99 -15.64 6.55
C ALA A 23 2.02 -14.50 6.24
N GLY A 24 2.24 -13.33 6.87
CA GLY A 24 1.68 -12.10 6.33
C GLY A 24 2.19 -12.00 4.90
N ALA A 25 1.27 -11.85 3.95
CA ALA A 25 1.64 -11.52 2.59
C ALA A 25 2.60 -10.32 2.66
N ALA A 26 3.77 -10.46 2.03
CA ALA A 26 4.71 -9.35 2.00
C ALA A 26 4.22 -8.39 0.91
N ASP A 27 4.07 -7.12 1.25
CA ASP A 27 3.72 -6.12 0.24
C ASP A 27 4.98 -5.75 -0.54
N LEU A 28 4.81 -5.48 -1.84
CA LEU A 28 5.85 -4.90 -2.67
C LEU A 28 5.56 -3.43 -2.90
N GLY A 29 6.61 -2.61 -2.88
CA GLY A 29 6.52 -1.17 -3.03
C GLY A 29 7.20 -0.67 -4.29
N TRP A 30 6.67 0.41 -4.87
CA TRP A 30 7.31 1.18 -5.93
C TRP A 30 7.22 2.67 -5.62
N ARG A 31 8.26 3.41 -6.00
CA ARG A 31 8.24 4.88 -6.10
C ARG A 31 8.22 5.30 -7.55
N PHE A 32 7.63 6.45 -7.84
CA PHE A 32 7.59 6.98 -9.20
C PHE A 32 7.65 8.50 -9.20
N ASP A 33 8.21 9.02 -10.30
CA ASP A 33 8.29 10.42 -10.61
C ASP A 33 7.70 10.64 -12.01
N TRP A 34 6.71 11.51 -12.09
CA TRP A 34 6.12 11.98 -13.35
C TRP A 34 6.53 13.42 -13.58
N GLN A 35 7.01 13.72 -14.79
CA GLN A 35 7.52 15.05 -15.13
C GLN A 35 6.63 15.75 -16.13
N GLY A 36 5.77 16.66 -15.71
CA GLY A 36 4.94 17.45 -16.61
C GLY A 36 5.72 18.47 -17.42
N ASN A 37 5.01 19.20 -18.28
CA ASN A 37 5.54 20.43 -18.87
C ASN A 37 5.51 21.58 -17.86
N GLY A 38 6.11 22.73 -18.22
CA GLY A 38 5.96 23.97 -17.45
C GLY A 38 6.49 23.93 -16.01
N GLY A 39 7.42 23.02 -15.69
CA GLY A 39 7.97 22.87 -14.35
C GLY A 39 7.08 22.13 -13.36
N TYR A 40 5.99 21.50 -13.84
CA TYR A 40 5.15 20.63 -13.03
C TYR A 40 5.78 19.25 -12.89
N GLU A 41 5.71 18.68 -11.69
CA GLU A 41 6.14 17.31 -11.39
C GLU A 41 5.14 16.67 -10.41
N MET A 42 5.10 15.34 -10.40
CA MET A 42 4.37 14.57 -9.41
C MET A 42 5.25 13.43 -8.94
N ARG A 43 5.31 13.24 -7.62
CA ARG A 43 6.01 12.12 -6.99
C ARG A 43 5.01 11.26 -6.27
N GLY A 44 5.23 9.96 -6.25
CA GLY A 44 4.31 9.07 -5.57
C GLY A 44 4.88 7.71 -5.25
N ALA A 45 4.04 6.93 -4.58
CA ALA A 45 4.33 5.55 -4.24
C ALA A 45 3.08 4.69 -4.34
N ILE A 46 3.27 3.41 -4.63
CA ILE A 46 2.23 2.38 -4.72
C ILE A 46 2.73 1.11 -4.05
N ALA A 47 1.85 0.40 -3.33
CA ALA A 47 2.12 -0.94 -2.84
C ALA A 47 0.90 -1.86 -2.97
N PHE A 48 1.20 -3.16 -3.11
CA PHE A 48 0.26 -4.26 -3.25
C PHE A 48 0.93 -5.60 -2.89
N ASP A 49 0.12 -6.62 -2.62
CA ASP A 49 0.55 -7.99 -2.28
C ASP A 49 1.58 -8.57 -3.27
N ALA A 50 2.70 -9.09 -2.77
CA ALA A 50 3.74 -9.73 -3.58
C ALA A 50 3.25 -10.88 -4.47
N ALA A 51 2.14 -11.54 -4.14
CA ALA A 51 1.53 -12.57 -4.98
C ALA A 51 1.13 -12.03 -6.38
N LEU A 52 1.00 -10.71 -6.52
CA LEU A 52 0.63 -10.05 -7.77
C LEU A 52 1.84 -9.65 -8.62
N ALA A 53 3.08 -9.82 -8.15
CA ALA A 53 4.29 -9.37 -8.83
C ALA A 53 4.47 -9.94 -10.25
N GLU A 54 3.98 -11.17 -10.47
CA GLU A 54 4.10 -11.89 -11.75
C GLU A 54 2.85 -11.77 -12.64
N ARG A 55 1.87 -10.95 -12.26
CA ARG A 55 0.73 -10.62 -13.13
C ARG A 55 1.18 -9.66 -14.23
N ASP A 56 0.46 -9.67 -15.34
CA ASP A 56 0.71 -8.67 -16.40
C ASP A 56 0.18 -7.29 -15.98
N TYR A 57 -0.91 -7.29 -15.19
CA TYR A 57 -1.54 -6.08 -14.67
C TYR A 57 -1.97 -6.22 -13.21
N VAL A 58 -1.82 -5.12 -12.48
CA VAL A 58 -2.39 -4.82 -11.17
C VAL A 58 -3.39 -3.68 -11.35
N TYR A 59 -4.59 -3.84 -10.81
CA TYR A 59 -5.68 -2.87 -10.97
C TYR A 59 -5.99 -2.11 -9.67
N ALA A 60 -6.87 -1.12 -9.78
CA ALA A 60 -7.29 -0.23 -8.70
C ALA A 60 -7.70 -0.93 -7.39
N GLU A 61 -8.33 -2.09 -7.48
CA GLU A 61 -8.80 -2.93 -6.37
C GLU A 61 -7.70 -3.76 -5.71
N ASP A 62 -6.59 -3.98 -6.41
CA ASP A 62 -5.44 -4.75 -5.95
C ASP A 62 -4.47 -3.88 -5.11
N VAL A 63 -4.65 -2.55 -5.12
CA VAL A 63 -3.75 -1.59 -4.48
C VAL A 63 -4.09 -1.42 -3.00
N GLU A 64 -3.07 -1.60 -2.15
CA GLU A 64 -3.21 -1.49 -0.70
C GLU A 64 -2.80 -0.11 -0.19
N CYS A 65 -1.72 0.45 -0.78
CA CYS A 65 -1.26 1.80 -0.48
C CYS A 65 -1.00 2.61 -1.75
N PHE A 66 -1.44 3.86 -1.77
CA PHE A 66 -1.17 4.80 -2.86
C PHE A 66 -1.13 6.25 -2.37
N VAL A 67 -0.14 7.01 -2.84
CA VAL A 67 -0.02 8.45 -2.59
C VAL A 67 0.65 9.17 -3.76
N VAL A 68 0.19 10.38 -4.03
CA VAL A 68 0.79 11.30 -4.99
C VAL A 68 0.87 12.72 -4.42
N GLU A 69 1.99 13.39 -4.69
CA GLU A 69 2.26 14.77 -4.33
C GLU A 69 2.72 15.54 -5.57
N GLY A 70 2.04 16.64 -5.85
CA GLY A 70 2.36 17.53 -6.95
C GLY A 70 3.28 18.66 -6.54
N TYR A 71 4.17 19.05 -7.44
CA TYR A 71 5.01 20.22 -7.29
C TYR A 71 5.01 21.07 -8.57
N HIS A 72 5.31 22.35 -8.41
CA HIS A 72 5.56 23.29 -9.50
C HIS A 72 6.79 24.11 -9.16
N GLU A 73 7.83 24.02 -9.99
CA GLU A 73 9.14 24.65 -9.75
C GLU A 73 9.73 24.24 -8.38
N GLY A 74 9.55 22.96 -8.01
CA GLY A 74 10.02 22.38 -6.74
C GLY A 74 9.19 22.75 -5.50
N LYS A 75 8.12 23.55 -5.64
CA LYS A 75 7.22 23.89 -4.53
C LYS A 75 6.01 22.96 -4.52
N PRO A 76 5.61 22.39 -3.37
CA PRO A 76 4.42 21.54 -3.29
C PRO A 76 3.16 22.34 -3.61
N ILE A 77 2.29 21.79 -4.45
CA ILE A 77 1.04 22.43 -4.87
C ILE A 77 -0.21 21.66 -4.44
N GLY A 78 -0.08 20.37 -4.15
CA GLY A 78 -1.22 19.54 -3.77
C GLY A 78 -0.81 18.09 -3.54
N ARG A 79 -1.74 17.32 -2.98
CA ARG A 79 -1.55 15.92 -2.63
C ARG A 79 -2.88 15.17 -2.70
N TRP A 80 -2.81 13.88 -3.02
CA TRP A 80 -3.91 12.93 -2.87
C TRP A 80 -3.40 11.56 -2.44
N ALA A 81 -4.19 10.83 -1.67
CA ALA A 81 -3.82 9.54 -1.10
C ALA A 81 -5.03 8.61 -1.05
N LEU A 82 -4.80 7.30 -1.05
CA LEU A 82 -5.87 6.29 -1.15
C LEU A 82 -6.91 6.39 -0.03
N GLY A 83 -6.48 6.71 1.19
CA GLY A 83 -7.37 6.93 2.34
C GLY A 83 -8.24 8.18 2.23
N MET A 84 -7.96 9.08 1.28
CA MET A 84 -8.81 10.24 0.96
C MET A 84 -9.92 9.90 -0.05
N LYS A 85 -9.93 8.68 -0.61
CA LYS A 85 -10.91 8.25 -1.60
C LYS A 85 -12.31 8.22 -1.00
N THR A 86 -13.26 8.82 -1.71
CA THR A 86 -14.70 8.74 -1.41
C THR A 86 -15.43 7.88 -2.46
N ASP A 87 -16.74 7.74 -2.30
CA ASP A 87 -17.65 7.15 -3.29
C ASP A 87 -17.74 7.97 -4.60
N LYS A 88 -17.44 9.27 -4.52
CA LYS A 88 -17.45 10.20 -5.67
C LYS A 88 -16.08 10.35 -6.34
N THR A 89 -15.02 9.86 -5.70
CA THR A 89 -13.66 9.98 -6.21
C THR A 89 -13.46 9.03 -7.38
N SER A 90 -13.11 9.58 -8.54
CA SER A 90 -12.67 8.77 -9.67
C SER A 90 -11.35 8.07 -9.33
N TRP A 91 -11.34 6.75 -9.48
CA TRP A 91 -10.23 5.88 -9.16
C TRP A 91 -10.12 4.77 -10.21
N ALA A 92 -9.21 4.95 -11.15
CA ALA A 92 -8.75 3.93 -12.08
C ALA A 92 -7.22 3.90 -12.04
N LEU A 93 -6.66 2.72 -11.95
CA LEU A 93 -5.24 2.50 -11.93
C LEU A 93 -4.95 1.18 -12.64
N THR A 94 -3.97 1.21 -13.54
CA THR A 94 -3.44 0.00 -14.18
C THR A 94 -1.93 0.06 -14.12
N PHE A 95 -1.31 -0.88 -13.41
CA PHE A 95 0.13 -0.98 -13.23
C PHE A 95 0.65 -2.30 -13.81
N ARG A 96 1.83 -2.28 -14.42
CA ARG A 96 2.49 -3.45 -15.01
C ARG A 96 3.70 -3.83 -14.17
N PRO A 97 3.58 -4.75 -13.21
CA PRO A 97 4.63 -5.00 -12.21
C PRO A 97 5.92 -5.53 -12.83
N LYS A 98 5.83 -6.40 -13.86
CA LYS A 98 6.99 -6.93 -14.60
C LYS A 98 7.81 -5.84 -15.29
N GLU A 99 7.14 -4.78 -15.74
CA GLU A 99 7.77 -3.65 -16.43
C GLU A 99 8.14 -2.51 -15.46
N SER A 100 7.65 -2.57 -14.22
CA SER A 100 7.71 -1.48 -13.24
C SER A 100 7.26 -0.16 -13.87
N ALA A 101 6.06 -0.14 -14.45
CA ALA A 101 5.52 1.04 -15.12
C ALA A 101 4.00 1.09 -15.02
N PHE A 102 3.46 2.31 -15.01
CA PHE A 102 2.03 2.53 -15.20
C PHE A 102 1.67 2.30 -16.66
N GLU A 103 0.50 1.69 -16.89
CA GLU A 103 -0.07 1.62 -18.23
C GLU A 103 -0.40 3.03 -18.71
N VAL A 104 -0.06 3.32 -19.96
CA VAL A 104 -0.28 4.62 -20.61
C VAL A 104 -1.34 4.46 -21.69
N PHE A 105 -1.81 5.58 -22.25
CA PHE A 105 -2.88 5.54 -23.24
C PHE A 105 -2.50 4.67 -24.45
N GLY A 106 -3.43 3.80 -24.86
CA GLY A 106 -3.35 2.99 -26.08
C GLY A 106 -4.74 2.55 -26.56
N PRO A 107 -4.86 1.96 -27.75
CA PRO A 107 -6.15 1.51 -28.30
C PRO A 107 -6.91 0.56 -27.37
N GLU A 108 -6.18 -0.34 -26.69
CA GLU A 108 -6.72 -1.31 -25.75
C GLU A 108 -6.83 -0.76 -24.31
N SER A 109 -6.29 0.44 -24.08
CA SER A 109 -6.24 1.09 -22.77
C SER A 109 -6.54 2.58 -22.89
N PRO A 110 -7.81 2.95 -23.14
CA PRO A 110 -8.17 4.32 -23.48
C PRO A 110 -8.15 5.29 -22.28
N MET A 111 -8.15 4.78 -21.04
CA MET A 111 -8.13 5.58 -19.81
C MET A 111 -7.53 4.79 -18.64
N PRO A 112 -6.24 4.44 -18.67
CA PRO A 112 -5.63 3.56 -17.68
C PRO A 112 -5.46 4.18 -16.30
N GLN A 113 -5.43 5.52 -16.22
CA GLN A 113 -5.19 6.25 -14.98
C GLN A 113 -6.23 7.35 -14.80
N ALA A 114 -6.87 7.37 -13.64
CA ALA A 114 -7.82 8.39 -13.22
C ALA A 114 -7.77 8.47 -11.69
N TRP A 115 -6.98 9.40 -11.15
CA TRP A 115 -6.72 9.53 -9.72
C TRP A 115 -7.27 10.87 -9.24
N ASN A 116 -8.39 10.83 -8.51
CA ASN A 116 -9.11 12.03 -8.08
C ASN A 116 -9.46 13.00 -9.23
N MET A 117 -9.73 12.43 -10.40
CA MET A 117 -10.03 13.13 -11.64
C MET A 117 -10.79 12.17 -12.56
N ASN A 118 -11.86 12.61 -13.20
CA ASN A 118 -12.77 11.74 -13.97
C ASN A 118 -12.20 11.16 -15.29
N GLY A 119 -10.90 11.30 -15.51
CA GLY A 119 -10.22 10.82 -16.71
C GLY A 119 -10.50 11.59 -17.99
N PHE A 120 -11.50 12.48 -18.01
CA PHE A 120 -11.80 13.40 -19.13
C PHE A 120 -11.31 14.84 -18.88
N GLY A 121 -10.85 15.15 -17.67
CA GLY A 121 -10.41 16.49 -17.27
C GLY A 121 -11.50 17.55 -17.22
N THR A 122 -12.75 17.11 -17.25
CA THR A 122 -13.94 17.94 -17.08
C THR A 122 -14.45 17.93 -15.64
N ASP A 123 -14.02 16.95 -14.84
CA ASP A 123 -14.20 16.91 -13.40
C ASP A 123 -12.88 16.57 -12.73
N CYS A 124 -12.25 17.62 -12.21
CA CYS A 124 -10.96 17.60 -11.54
C CYS A 124 -11.06 17.34 -10.03
N GLY A 125 -12.24 16.92 -9.52
CA GLY A 125 -12.54 16.88 -8.10
C GLY A 125 -12.66 18.30 -7.51
N GLN A 126 -13.66 18.56 -6.65
CA GLN A 126 -13.86 19.93 -6.13
C GLN A 126 -12.67 20.46 -5.33
N GLU A 127 -11.91 19.58 -4.68
CA GLU A 127 -10.77 19.93 -3.85
C GLU A 127 -9.60 18.94 -4.03
N GLY A 128 -8.39 19.44 -3.82
CA GLY A 128 -7.18 18.61 -3.77
C GLY A 128 -6.47 18.48 -5.10
N PHE A 129 -5.70 17.41 -5.23
CA PHE A 129 -4.81 17.13 -6.36
C PHE A 129 -5.29 15.90 -7.11
N GLY A 130 -5.12 15.88 -8.42
CA GLY A 130 -5.51 14.75 -9.25
C GLY A 130 -4.60 14.58 -10.46
N PHE A 131 -4.67 13.41 -11.07
CA PHE A 131 -3.93 13.04 -12.27
C PHE A 131 -4.76 12.09 -13.12
N ASN A 132 -4.65 12.19 -14.44
CA ASN A 132 -5.17 11.16 -15.34
C ASN A 132 -4.22 10.91 -16.51
N ILE A 133 -4.53 9.82 -17.23
CA ILE A 133 -4.07 9.56 -18.58
C ILE A 133 -5.30 9.30 -19.43
N GLY A 134 -5.66 10.28 -20.26
CA GLY A 134 -6.72 10.16 -21.25
C GLY A 134 -6.16 10.11 -22.68
N ASN A 135 -7.04 10.14 -23.68
CA ASN A 135 -6.63 10.15 -25.09
C ASN A 135 -5.99 11.48 -25.54
N ALA A 136 -6.18 12.56 -24.80
CA ALA A 136 -5.67 13.88 -25.15
C ALA A 136 -4.27 14.12 -24.55
N ALA A 137 -4.08 13.78 -23.28
CA ALA A 137 -2.84 14.03 -22.55
C ALA A 137 -2.75 13.17 -21.27
N GLN A 138 -1.58 13.20 -20.66
CA GLN A 138 -1.42 12.97 -19.22
C GLN A 138 -1.33 14.33 -18.54
N ASP A 139 -2.09 14.56 -17.49
CA ASP A 139 -2.13 15.87 -16.86
C ASP A 139 -2.57 15.88 -15.40
N LEU A 140 -2.33 17.04 -14.79
CA LEU A 140 -2.63 17.31 -13.39
C LEU A 140 -3.90 18.16 -13.26
N CYS A 141 -4.65 17.89 -12.20
CA CYS A 141 -5.71 18.75 -11.69
C CYS A 141 -5.33 19.29 -10.31
N LEU A 142 -5.77 20.53 -10.05
CA LEU A 142 -5.66 21.15 -8.73
C LEU A 142 -6.93 21.95 -8.44
N ASN A 143 -7.62 21.63 -7.34
CA ASN A 143 -8.81 22.32 -6.84
C ASN A 143 -9.87 22.56 -7.93
N GLY A 144 -10.31 21.48 -8.59
CA GLY A 144 -11.32 21.55 -9.64
C GLY A 144 -10.83 22.12 -10.96
N ARG A 145 -9.53 22.39 -11.11
CA ARG A 145 -8.98 23.02 -12.31
C ARG A 145 -7.89 22.19 -12.98
N LEU A 146 -8.09 21.93 -14.27
CA LEU A 146 -7.10 21.30 -15.12
C LEU A 146 -5.89 22.21 -15.27
N LEU A 147 -4.70 21.67 -15.03
CA LEU A 147 -3.42 22.36 -15.21
C LEU A 147 -2.91 22.08 -16.63
N THR A 148 -3.50 22.72 -17.63
CA THR A 148 -3.13 22.51 -19.05
C THR A 148 -1.64 22.67 -19.33
N ALA A 149 -0.95 23.56 -18.60
CA ALA A 149 0.49 23.76 -18.73
C ALA A 149 1.33 22.53 -18.29
N SER A 150 0.75 21.61 -17.52
CA SER A 150 1.40 20.35 -17.12
C SER A 150 1.36 19.27 -18.21
N GLN A 151 0.45 19.40 -19.20
CA GLN A 151 0.12 18.35 -20.16
C GLN A 151 1.30 17.83 -20.95
N VAL A 152 1.30 16.53 -21.19
CA VAL A 152 2.28 15.79 -21.99
C VAL A 152 1.56 14.77 -22.86
N THR A 153 2.24 14.23 -23.89
CA THR A 153 1.63 13.24 -24.78
C THR A 153 1.08 12.03 -24.00
N PRO A 154 -0.15 11.56 -24.32
CA PRO A 154 -0.84 10.54 -23.52
C PRO A 154 -0.11 9.18 -23.50
N SER A 155 0.65 8.86 -24.55
CA SER A 155 1.46 7.64 -24.67
C SER A 155 2.87 7.75 -24.07
N ARG A 156 3.21 8.86 -23.40
CA ARG A 156 4.54 9.04 -22.83
C ARG A 156 4.79 7.98 -21.74
N PRO A 157 5.92 7.26 -21.76
CA PRO A 157 6.22 6.27 -20.73
C PRO A 157 6.15 6.85 -19.31
N PHE A 158 5.60 6.08 -18.39
CA PHE A 158 5.49 6.44 -16.98
C PHE A 158 6.08 5.33 -16.10
N PRO A 159 7.43 5.27 -15.98
CA PRO A 159 8.11 4.25 -15.21
C PRO A 159 8.01 4.48 -13.70
N ALA A 160 8.22 3.41 -12.96
CA ALA A 160 8.36 3.37 -11.51
C ALA A 160 9.62 2.55 -11.15
N THR A 161 10.12 2.73 -9.94
CA THR A 161 11.27 2.00 -9.40
C THR A 161 10.81 1.18 -8.21
N ARG A 162 11.09 -0.13 -8.23
CA ARG A 162 10.80 -1.01 -7.09
C ARG A 162 11.58 -0.55 -5.87
N ASP A 163 10.87 -0.42 -4.77
CA ASP A 163 11.39 -0.06 -3.47
C ASP A 163 10.53 -0.71 -2.38
N ASP A 164 10.93 -1.92 -1.98
CA ASP A 164 10.25 -2.70 -0.95
C ASP A 164 10.39 -2.07 0.45
N ALA A 165 11.22 -1.02 0.60
CA ALA A 165 11.40 -0.27 1.84
C ALA A 165 10.68 1.09 1.83
N VAL A 166 9.82 1.36 0.85
CA VAL A 166 9.08 2.62 0.76
C VAL A 166 8.20 2.81 2.00
N SER A 167 8.22 4.03 2.55
CA SER A 167 7.35 4.39 3.68
C SER A 167 6.13 5.12 3.18
N PHE A 168 4.96 4.68 3.63
CA PHE A 168 3.70 5.34 3.35
C PHE A 168 3.26 6.22 4.53
N PRO A 169 2.69 7.41 4.26
CA PRO A 169 1.98 8.17 5.27
C PRO A 169 0.67 7.46 5.66
N GLY A 170 0.16 7.72 6.87
CA GLY A 170 -0.94 6.93 7.46
C GLY A 170 -2.28 6.99 6.70
N ASP A 171 -2.46 7.96 5.83
CA ASP A 171 -3.62 8.15 4.95
C ASP A 171 -3.41 7.56 3.53
N ALA A 172 -2.25 6.99 3.24
CA ALA A 172 -1.98 6.37 1.94
C ALA A 172 -2.45 4.93 1.82
N CYS A 173 -2.70 4.24 2.93
CA CYS A 173 -3.10 2.84 2.92
C CYS A 173 -4.57 2.67 3.29
N LEU A 174 -5.25 1.75 2.62
CA LEU A 174 -6.51 1.21 3.13
C LEU A 174 -6.19 0.47 4.43
N ALA A 175 -7.11 0.43 5.39
CA ALA A 175 -6.79 0.07 6.77
C ALA A 175 -6.92 -1.43 7.09
N PRO A 176 -5.94 -2.29 6.75
CA PRO A 176 -5.58 -3.41 7.63
C PRO A 176 -4.56 -2.98 8.71
N GLU A 177 -3.75 -1.95 8.44
CA GLU A 177 -2.63 -1.52 9.29
C GLU A 177 -3.04 -0.93 10.66
N LEU A 178 -4.31 -0.52 10.84
CA LEU A 178 -4.79 -0.07 12.15
C LEU A 178 -4.98 -1.23 13.15
N LEU A 179 -5.09 -2.48 12.68
CA LEU A 179 -5.22 -3.64 13.55
C LEU A 179 -3.84 -4.25 13.90
N SER A 180 -2.87 -4.23 12.97
CA SER A 180 -1.54 -4.80 13.21
C SER A 180 -0.69 -3.96 14.18
N ARG A 181 -0.94 -2.65 14.25
CA ARG A 181 -0.21 -1.73 15.14
C ARG A 181 -0.78 -1.69 16.57
N ALA A 182 -2.09 -1.90 16.73
CA ALA A 182 -2.75 -1.95 18.04
C ALA A 182 -2.30 -3.18 18.87
N GLU A 183 -1.97 -4.30 18.23
CA GLU A 183 -1.42 -5.47 18.94
C GLU A 183 0.05 -5.28 19.36
N LYS A 184 0.83 -4.47 18.64
CA LYS A 184 2.21 -4.13 19.05
C LYS A 184 2.28 -3.18 20.25
N GLU A 185 1.26 -2.36 20.48
CA GLU A 185 1.18 -1.45 21.63
C GLU A 185 0.50 -2.07 22.85
N ALA A 186 -0.21 -3.19 22.70
CA ALA A 186 -0.80 -3.95 23.81
C ALA A 186 0.21 -4.85 24.54
N VAL A 187 1.44 -4.39 24.78
CA VAL A 187 2.28 -4.94 25.85
C VAL A 187 1.88 -4.24 27.15
N LEU A 188 0.81 -4.74 27.76
CA LEU A 188 0.36 -4.32 29.09
C LEU A 188 1.48 -4.57 30.12
N PRO A 189 1.80 -3.61 31.01
CA PRO A 189 2.67 -3.90 32.14
C PRO A 189 1.98 -4.89 33.08
N ALA A 190 2.70 -5.93 33.48
CA ALA A 190 2.28 -6.85 34.52
C ALA A 190 2.27 -6.12 35.87
N SER A 191 1.11 -5.61 36.31
CA SER A 191 0.80 -5.50 37.73
C SER A 191 -0.69 -5.24 37.97
N PHE A 192 -1.46 -6.32 38.08
CA PHE A 192 -2.62 -6.34 38.95
C PHE A 192 -2.64 -7.70 39.64
N ALA A 193 -1.96 -7.79 40.78
CA ALA A 193 -2.20 -8.86 41.73
C ALA A 193 -3.60 -8.63 42.35
N PRO A 194 -4.54 -9.59 42.31
CA PRO A 194 -5.80 -9.43 42.99
C PRO A 194 -5.59 -9.44 44.51
N VAL A 195 -6.11 -8.40 45.18
CA VAL A 195 -6.18 -8.25 46.63
C VAL A 195 -6.94 -9.43 47.24
N ARG A 196 -6.33 -10.16 48.18
CA ARG A 196 -7.04 -11.20 48.96
C ARG A 196 -8.10 -10.53 49.85
N ARG A 197 -9.35 -11.01 49.79
CA ARG A 197 -10.39 -10.67 50.77
C ARG A 197 -10.02 -11.26 52.14
N PRO A 198 -10.32 -10.56 53.25
CA PRO A 198 -10.25 -11.17 54.58
C PRO A 198 -11.40 -12.16 54.78
N GLU A 199 -11.06 -13.23 55.48
CA GLU A 199 -11.90 -14.34 55.93
C GLU A 199 -12.95 -13.83 56.92
N ALA A 200 -14.23 -14.17 56.70
CA ALA A 200 -15.31 -13.82 57.60
C ALA A 200 -15.28 -14.72 58.85
N ALA A 201 -15.22 -14.09 60.02
CA ALA A 201 -15.29 -14.75 61.32
C ALA A 201 -16.64 -15.48 61.50
N ALA A 202 -16.58 -16.78 61.76
CA ALA A 202 -17.70 -17.55 62.27
C ALA A 202 -17.91 -17.23 63.76
N ALA A 203 -19.09 -16.70 64.10
CA ALA A 203 -19.60 -16.64 65.46
C ALA A 203 -21.03 -17.17 65.47
N GLY A 204 -21.20 -18.43 65.86
CA GLY A 204 -22.48 -19.06 66.15
C GLY A 204 -22.49 -19.54 67.60
N ARG A 205 -23.49 -19.07 68.35
CA ARG A 205 -23.89 -19.58 69.67
C ARG A 205 -24.74 -20.83 69.52
#